data_AF-A0A1K2C2H7-F1
#
_entry.id   AF-A0A1K2C2H7-F1
#
_cell.length_a   1.000
_cell.length_b   1.000
_cell.length_c   1.000
_cell.angle_alpha   90.00
_cell.angle_beta   90.00
_cell.angle_gamma   90.00
#
_symmetry.space_group_name_H-M   'P 1'
#
loop_
_entity.id
_entity.type
_entity.pdbx_description
1 polymer ?
#
loop_
_entity_poly.entity_id
_entity_poly.type
_entity_poly.pdbx_seq_one_letter_code
_entity_poly.pdbx_strand_id
1 'polypeptide(L)'
;MSNATTQVIRPAGAGHETLYVLLLCLFIVLVAGSVVALHGETQDVSHLAAHQIDARRDLSAAEQGIYADLRVTLDEIRLLREEQQALPSPQVLADEGFAPFAKDASSVSRGGHAWQRLEDHAYFGASANASIAGSFLMRISETSDAAPDIWLNRGTPLAPPGALDDSTLSAAGWQQIVAQFDAGVTRQHRH
;
A
#
# COMPACT_ATOMS: atom_id res chain seq x y z
N MET A 1 -62.31 -12.52 -54.98
CA MET A 1 -61.21 -11.56 -55.15
C MET A 1 -61.10 -10.77 -53.85
N SER A 2 -60.18 -11.16 -52.97
CA SER A 2 -60.02 -10.51 -51.67
C SER A 2 -59.04 -9.35 -51.83
N ASN A 3 -59.50 -8.12 -51.58
CA ASN A 3 -58.66 -6.92 -51.64
C ASN A 3 -57.71 -6.94 -50.44
N ALA A 4 -56.40 -6.89 -50.71
CA ALA A 4 -55.38 -6.76 -49.68
C ALA A 4 -55.35 -5.33 -49.16
N THR A 5 -55.62 -5.14 -47.86
CA THR A 5 -55.54 -3.84 -47.20
C THR A 5 -54.11 -3.62 -46.71
N THR A 6 -53.36 -2.76 -47.38
CA THR A 6 -52.01 -2.38 -46.94
C THR A 6 -52.10 -1.28 -45.89
N GLN A 7 -51.70 -1.57 -44.65
CA GLN A 7 -51.64 -0.60 -43.56
C GLN A 7 -50.19 -0.15 -43.34
N VAL A 8 -49.93 1.15 -43.49
CA VAL A 8 -48.61 1.75 -43.26
C VAL A 8 -48.46 2.08 -41.77
N ILE A 9 -47.56 1.39 -41.08
CA ILE A 9 -47.20 1.66 -39.69
C ILE A 9 -46.10 2.72 -39.69
N ARG A 10 -46.36 3.90 -39.12
CA ARG A 10 -45.31 4.92 -38.96
C ARG A 10 -44.33 4.45 -37.87
N PRO A 11 -43.01 4.58 -38.09
CA PRO A 11 -42.03 4.24 -37.06
C PRO A 11 -42.28 5.10 -35.82
N ALA A 12 -42.24 4.49 -34.63
CA ALA A 12 -42.31 5.19 -33.37
C ALA A 12 -41.13 6.19 -33.31
N GLY A 13 -41.43 7.49 -33.24
CA GLY A 13 -40.43 8.54 -33.23
C GLY A 13 -39.67 8.61 -31.90
N ALA A 14 -38.77 7.65 -31.65
CA ALA A 14 -37.98 7.53 -30.43
C ALA A 14 -36.81 8.54 -30.32
N GLY A 15 -36.62 9.42 -31.31
CA GLY A 15 -35.50 10.37 -31.35
C GLY A 15 -35.48 11.35 -30.18
N HIS A 16 -36.66 11.75 -29.68
CA HIS A 16 -36.75 12.65 -28.52
C HIS A 16 -36.40 11.91 -27.22
N GLU A 17 -36.79 10.65 -27.08
CA GLU A 17 -36.49 9.84 -25.90
C GLU A 17 -34.99 9.59 -25.76
N THR A 18 -34.31 9.24 -26.86
CA THR A 18 -32.85 9.09 -26.87
C THR A 18 -32.14 10.42 -26.56
N LEU A 19 -32.65 11.54 -27.07
CA LEU A 19 -32.12 12.86 -26.77
C LEU A 19 -32.25 13.20 -25.28
N TYR A 20 -33.40 12.95 -24.66
CA TYR A 20 -33.61 13.19 -23.23
C TYR A 20 -32.70 12.33 -22.37
N VAL A 21 -32.50 11.06 -22.72
CA VAL A 21 -31.57 10.17 -22.02
C VAL A 21 -30.13 10.68 -22.15
N LEU A 22 -29.70 11.09 -23.34
CA LEU A 22 -28.36 11.64 -23.55
C LEU A 22 -28.13 12.92 -22.73
N LEU A 23 -29.11 13.83 -22.71
CA LEU A 23 -29.05 15.06 -21.92
C LEU A 23 -28.99 14.78 -20.42
N LEU A 24 -29.75 13.79 -19.94
CA LEU A 24 -29.70 13.36 -18.54
C LEU A 24 -28.33 12.79 -18.19
N CYS A 25 -27.76 11.93 -19.04
CA CYS A 25 -26.41 11.40 -18.85
C CYS A 25 -25.37 12.52 -18.80
N LEU A 26 -25.41 13.47 -19.73
CA LEU A 26 -24.50 14.61 -19.74
C LEU A 26 -24.63 15.46 -18.47
N PHE A 27 -25.87 15.69 -18.02
CA PHE A 27 -26.13 16.42 -16.78
C PHE A 27 -25.52 15.70 -15.57
N ILE A 28 -25.69 14.39 -15.45
CA ILE A 28 -25.08 13.58 -14.38
C ILE A 28 -23.55 13.70 -14.43
N VAL A 29 -22.94 13.57 -15.61
CA VAL A 29 -21.48 13.69 -15.77
C VAL A 29 -20.98 15.07 -15.36
N LEU A 30 -21.68 16.14 -15.76
CA LEU A 30 -21.32 17.51 -15.38
C LEU A 30 -21.46 17.75 -13.88
N VAL A 31 -22.52 17.25 -13.25
CA VAL A 31 -22.72 17.37 -11.81
C VAL A 31 -21.65 16.60 -11.06
N ALA A 32 -21.38 15.34 -11.43
CA ALA A 32 -20.34 14.52 -10.82
C ALA A 32 -18.95 15.16 -10.99
N GLY A 33 -18.62 15.62 -12.21
CA GLY A 33 -17.36 16.32 -12.48
C GLY A 33 -17.24 17.62 -11.70
N SER A 34 -18.32 18.38 -11.55
CA SER A 34 -18.34 19.61 -10.74
C SER A 34 -18.16 19.31 -9.26
N VAL A 35 -18.82 18.28 -8.73
CA VAL A 35 -18.65 17.82 -7.35
C VAL A 35 -17.20 17.40 -7.12
N VAL A 36 -16.60 16.63 -8.03
CA VAL A 36 -15.18 16.22 -7.94
C VAL A 36 -14.24 17.42 -8.04
N ALA A 37 -14.53 18.42 -8.87
CA ALA A 37 -13.70 19.62 -8.98
C ALA A 37 -13.82 20.52 -7.75
N LEU A 38 -15.01 20.63 -7.15
CA LEU A 38 -15.28 21.45 -5.96
C LEU A 38 -14.88 20.75 -4.64
N HIS A 39 -14.98 19.42 -4.58
CA HIS A 39 -14.51 18.58 -3.47
C HIS A 39 -13.14 17.96 -3.76
N GLY A 40 -12.45 18.42 -4.79
CA GLY A 40 -11.04 18.19 -4.96
C GLY A 40 -10.35 18.97 -3.85
N GLU A 41 -10.39 18.41 -2.63
CA GLU A 41 -9.58 18.87 -1.52
C GLU A 41 -8.18 19.05 -2.08
N THR A 42 -7.73 20.30 -2.13
CA THR A 42 -6.32 20.64 -2.25
C THR A 42 -5.67 19.87 -1.13
N GLN A 43 -5.11 18.71 -1.46
CA GLN A 43 -4.43 17.84 -0.52
C GLN A 43 -3.42 18.74 0.14
N ASP A 44 -3.68 19.06 1.41
CA ASP A 44 -2.67 19.63 2.27
C ASP A 44 -1.60 18.55 2.33
N VAL A 45 -0.61 18.69 1.45
CA VAL A 45 0.57 17.85 1.40
C VAL A 45 1.24 18.17 2.72
N SER A 46 0.79 17.51 3.78
CA SER A 46 1.45 17.53 5.07
C SER A 46 2.88 17.16 4.75
N HIS A 47 3.75 18.16 4.82
CA HIS A 47 5.13 18.06 4.39
C HIS A 47 5.76 16.91 5.17
N LEU A 48 5.79 15.73 4.55
CA LEU A 48 6.57 14.62 5.05
C LEU A 48 7.99 15.15 5.19
N ALA A 49 8.64 14.86 6.32
CA ALA A 49 10.06 15.17 6.47
C ALA A 49 10.80 14.52 5.29
N ALA A 50 11.88 15.12 4.79
CA ALA A 50 12.57 14.66 3.58
C ALA A 50 12.99 13.16 3.60
N HIS A 51 13.03 12.55 4.78
CA HIS A 51 13.33 11.14 5.02
C HIS A 51 12.07 10.26 5.15
N GLN A 52 10.86 10.75 4.91
CA GLN A 52 9.62 9.99 5.01
C GLN A 52 8.95 9.87 3.66
N ILE A 53 8.32 8.73 3.41
CA ILE A 53 7.53 8.44 2.21
C ILE A 53 6.16 7.91 2.59
N ASP A 54 5.14 8.27 1.82
CA ASP A 54 3.77 7.81 2.04
C ASP A 54 3.60 6.38 1.52
N ALA A 55 3.23 5.47 2.41
CA ALA A 55 2.95 4.07 2.07
C ALA A 55 1.95 3.91 0.90
N ARG A 56 1.01 4.85 0.74
CA ARG A 56 -0.05 4.78 -0.28
C ARG A 56 0.41 5.25 -1.67
N ARG A 57 1.33 6.23 -1.72
CA ARG A 57 1.62 6.98 -2.96
C ARG A 57 3.00 6.73 -3.50
N ASP A 58 3.97 6.51 -2.62
CA ASP A 58 5.38 6.56 -2.98
C ASP A 58 6.01 5.16 -3.10
N LEU A 59 5.22 4.10 -2.90
CA LEU A 59 5.64 2.70 -3.03
C LEU A 59 5.17 2.10 -4.36
N SER A 60 6.04 1.32 -5.01
CA SER A 60 5.64 0.45 -6.13
C SER A 60 4.72 -0.69 -5.66
N ALA A 61 4.02 -1.35 -6.59
CA ALA A 61 3.13 -2.46 -6.24
C ALA A 61 3.85 -3.61 -5.48
N ALA A 62 5.10 -3.90 -5.85
CA ALA A 62 5.91 -4.90 -5.16
C ALA A 62 6.27 -4.44 -3.73
N GLU A 63 6.72 -3.18 -3.58
CA GLU A 63 7.04 -2.58 -2.29
C GLU A 63 5.82 -2.47 -1.37
N GLN A 64 4.64 -2.12 -1.92
CA GLN A 64 3.38 -2.10 -1.19
C GLN A 64 3.03 -3.48 -0.65
N GLY A 65 3.25 -4.51 -1.47
CA GLY A 65 3.09 -5.89 -1.06
C GLY A 65 3.97 -6.23 0.14
N ILE A 66 5.28 -6.01 0.03
CA ILE A 66 6.24 -6.30 1.12
C ILE A 66 5.87 -5.53 2.38
N TYR A 67 5.54 -4.25 2.25
CA TYR A 67 5.12 -3.42 3.36
C TYR A 67 3.86 -3.98 4.06
N ALA A 68 2.87 -4.44 3.29
CA ALA A 68 1.68 -5.08 3.84
C ALA A 68 2.02 -6.39 4.58
N ASP A 69 2.84 -7.24 3.97
CA ASP A 69 3.25 -8.52 4.58
C ASP A 69 4.01 -8.27 5.89
N LEU A 70 4.98 -7.35 5.90
CA LEU A 70 5.75 -6.99 7.09
C LEU A 70 4.86 -6.50 8.23
N ARG A 71 3.81 -5.73 7.91
CA ARG A 71 2.85 -5.27 8.92
C ARG A 71 2.03 -6.41 9.50
N VAL A 72 1.60 -7.37 8.67
CA VAL A 72 0.85 -8.55 9.13
C VAL A 72 1.75 -9.43 10.00
N THR A 73 2.98 -9.68 9.56
CA THR A 73 3.92 -10.54 10.27
C THR A 73 4.51 -9.89 11.52
N LEU A 74 4.47 -8.56 11.66
CA LEU A 74 4.92 -7.87 12.87
C LEU A 74 4.16 -8.33 14.12
N ASP A 75 2.85 -8.54 14.02
CA ASP A 75 2.04 -9.00 15.14
C ASP A 75 2.42 -10.43 15.55
N GLU A 76 2.67 -11.31 14.57
CA GLU A 76 3.15 -12.67 14.80
C GLU A 76 4.56 -12.69 15.41
N ILE A 77 5.46 -11.82 14.93
CA ILE A 77 6.81 -11.66 15.49
C ILE A 77 6.75 -11.23 16.96
N ARG A 78 5.82 -10.34 17.32
CA ARG A 78 5.64 -9.89 18.71
C ARG A 78 5.16 -11.03 19.59
N LEU A 79 4.16 -11.79 19.13
CA LEU A 79 3.67 -12.96 19.85
C LEU A 79 4.79 -13.99 20.08
N LEU A 80 5.51 -14.35 19.01
CA LEU A 80 6.62 -15.31 19.09
C LEU A 80 7.76 -14.81 19.99
N ARG A 81 8.04 -13.50 19.99
CA ARG A 81 9.04 -12.89 20.88
C ARG A 81 8.62 -13.03 22.34
N GLU A 82 7.35 -12.81 22.66
CA GLU A 82 6.84 -12.96 24.03
C GLU A 82 6.93 -14.41 24.50
N GLU A 83 6.60 -15.37 23.62
CA GLU A 83 6.67 -16.81 23.93
C GLU A 83 8.10 -17.32 24.10
N GLN A 84 9.01 -16.91 23.23
CA GLN A 84 10.39 -17.40 23.19
C GLN A 84 11.36 -16.55 24.02
N GLN A 85 10.90 -15.40 24.53
CA GLN A 85 11.70 -14.36 25.20
C GLN A 85 12.89 -13.87 24.34
N ALA A 86 12.82 -14.02 23.02
CA ALA A 86 13.86 -13.67 22.08
C ALA A 86 13.25 -13.35 20.70
N LEU A 87 13.88 -12.45 19.95
CA LEU A 87 13.43 -12.12 18.60
C LEU A 87 13.66 -13.33 17.66
N PRO A 88 12.61 -13.92 17.03
CA PRO A 88 12.76 -15.07 16.15
C PRO A 88 13.75 -14.81 15.00
N SER A 89 14.40 -15.87 14.52
CA SER A 89 15.27 -15.74 13.35
C SER A 89 14.43 -15.67 12.06
N PRO A 90 14.94 -15.05 10.98
CA PRO A 90 14.26 -15.04 9.68
C PRO A 90 14.00 -16.46 9.15
N GLN A 91 14.84 -17.42 9.50
CA GLN A 91 14.67 -18.83 9.14
C GLN A 91 13.45 -19.42 9.85
N VAL A 92 13.28 -19.18 11.16
CA VAL A 92 12.09 -19.62 11.89
C VAL A 92 10.84 -19.01 11.27
N LEU A 93 10.85 -17.71 10.95
CA LEU A 93 9.71 -17.05 10.29
C LEU A 93 9.42 -17.64 8.91
N ALA A 94 10.46 -17.99 8.16
CA ALA A 94 10.32 -18.63 6.85
C ALA A 94 9.77 -20.06 6.94
N ASP A 95 10.22 -20.83 7.93
CA ASP A 95 9.78 -22.21 8.17
C ASP A 95 8.30 -22.27 8.60
N GLU A 96 7.84 -21.27 9.37
CA GLU A 96 6.42 -21.07 9.71
C GLU A 96 5.58 -20.53 8.54
N GLY A 97 6.22 -20.17 7.41
CA GLY A 97 5.53 -19.70 6.21
C GLY A 97 5.13 -18.22 6.24
N PHE A 98 5.69 -17.40 7.13
CA PHE A 98 5.39 -15.98 7.17
C PHE A 98 6.04 -15.23 6.00
N ALA A 99 5.22 -14.56 5.19
CA ALA A 99 5.72 -13.60 4.21
C ALA A 99 6.26 -12.34 4.92
N PRO A 100 7.24 -11.61 4.36
CA PRO A 100 8.00 -11.89 3.15
C PRO A 100 9.21 -12.83 3.38
N PHE A 101 9.31 -13.50 4.55
CA PHE A 101 10.44 -14.35 4.93
C PHE A 101 10.43 -15.71 4.23
N ALA A 102 9.23 -16.28 4.03
CA ALA A 102 9.03 -17.50 3.28
C ALA A 102 9.44 -17.34 1.80
N LYS A 103 10.12 -18.35 1.26
CA LYS A 103 10.60 -18.36 -0.14
C LYS A 103 9.56 -18.98 -1.07
N ASP A 104 8.48 -18.26 -1.31
CA ASP A 104 7.40 -18.66 -2.20
C ASP A 104 7.34 -17.81 -3.48
N ALA A 105 6.30 -18.02 -4.30
CA ALA A 105 6.09 -17.26 -5.53
C ALA A 105 5.92 -15.75 -5.27
N SER A 106 5.32 -15.38 -4.13
CA SER A 106 5.13 -13.98 -3.75
C SER A 106 6.49 -13.32 -3.50
N SER A 107 7.40 -13.98 -2.78
CA SER A 107 8.75 -13.50 -2.50
C SER A 107 9.55 -13.22 -3.79
N VAL A 108 9.48 -14.13 -4.77
CA VAL A 108 10.13 -13.93 -6.08
C VAL A 108 9.56 -12.74 -6.84
N SER A 109 8.23 -12.64 -6.92
CA SER A 109 7.56 -11.51 -7.61
C SER A 109 7.80 -10.17 -6.92
N ARG A 110 8.21 -10.19 -5.65
CA ARG A 110 8.51 -9.02 -4.81
C ARG A 110 10.01 -8.80 -4.62
N GLY A 111 10.85 -9.24 -5.56
CA GLY A 111 12.28 -8.89 -5.56
C GLY A 111 13.19 -9.82 -4.75
N GLY A 112 12.66 -10.92 -4.21
CA GLY A 112 13.44 -12.05 -3.69
C GLY A 112 14.36 -11.69 -2.54
N HIS A 113 13.86 -10.95 -1.54
CA HIS A 113 14.67 -10.41 -0.47
C HIS A 113 15.43 -11.47 0.33
N ALA A 114 16.72 -11.22 0.55
CA ALA A 114 17.52 -11.98 1.51
C ALA A 114 17.37 -11.34 2.89
N TRP A 115 16.59 -11.99 3.75
CA TRP A 115 16.31 -11.53 5.10
C TRP A 115 17.37 -11.99 6.10
N GLN A 116 17.83 -11.05 6.92
CA GLN A 116 18.71 -11.29 8.05
C GLN A 116 18.22 -10.48 9.26
N ARG A 117 18.44 -11.02 10.46
CA ARG A 117 18.17 -10.31 11.72
C ARG A 117 19.36 -9.41 12.02
N LEU A 118 19.08 -8.15 12.35
CA LEU A 118 20.07 -7.20 12.84
C LEU A 118 19.87 -7.02 14.34
N GLU A 119 20.91 -7.39 15.09
CA GLU A 119 20.89 -7.38 16.55
C GLU A 119 19.67 -8.18 17.08
N ASP A 120 19.06 -7.77 18.19
CA ASP A 120 17.85 -8.39 18.73
C ASP A 120 16.58 -7.53 18.53
N HIS A 121 16.65 -6.50 17.68
CA HIS A 121 15.55 -5.54 17.52
C HIS A 121 15.27 -5.08 16.08
N ALA A 122 15.86 -5.71 15.05
CA ALA A 122 15.54 -5.37 13.66
C ALA A 122 15.71 -6.52 12.67
N TYR A 123 15.10 -6.37 11.50
CA TYR A 123 15.27 -7.22 10.34
C TYR A 123 15.65 -6.41 9.12
N PHE A 124 16.62 -6.88 8.36
CA PHE A 124 17.06 -6.28 7.10
C PHE A 124 16.82 -7.27 5.96
N GLY A 125 16.10 -6.81 4.93
CA GLY A 125 15.80 -7.56 3.71
C GLY A 125 16.51 -6.94 2.51
N ALA A 126 17.68 -7.46 2.16
CA ALA A 126 18.40 -7.01 0.97
C ALA A 126 17.67 -7.45 -0.29
N SER A 127 17.32 -6.51 -1.16
CA SER A 127 16.68 -6.84 -2.44
C SER A 127 17.64 -7.60 -3.36
N ALA A 128 17.20 -8.75 -3.88
CA ALA A 128 17.94 -9.44 -4.94
C ALA A 128 17.71 -8.80 -6.31
N ASN A 129 16.63 -8.03 -6.48
CA ASN A 129 16.32 -7.29 -7.69
C ASN A 129 15.78 -5.89 -7.38
N ALA A 130 16.69 -4.91 -7.34
CA ALA A 130 16.36 -3.52 -7.06
C ALA A 130 15.48 -2.83 -8.12
N SER A 131 15.33 -3.43 -9.31
CA SER A 131 14.38 -2.93 -10.31
C SER A 131 12.92 -3.30 -9.97
N ILE A 132 12.71 -4.28 -9.09
CA ILE A 132 11.38 -4.71 -8.63
C ILE A 132 11.01 -4.01 -7.32
N ALA A 133 11.92 -4.04 -6.33
CA ALA A 133 11.71 -3.43 -5.02
C ALA A 133 13.03 -2.99 -4.39
N GLY A 134 13.03 -1.88 -3.65
CA GLY A 134 14.17 -1.49 -2.80
C GLY A 134 14.38 -2.42 -1.61
N SER A 135 15.49 -2.26 -0.90
CA SER A 135 15.77 -3.01 0.33
C SER A 135 14.98 -2.47 1.51
N PHE A 136 14.55 -3.37 2.40
CA PHE A 136 13.72 -3.03 3.55
C PHE A 136 14.47 -3.21 4.86
N LEU A 137 14.14 -2.38 5.84
CA LEU A 137 14.54 -2.51 7.23
C LEU A 137 13.29 -2.39 8.09
N MET A 138 13.04 -3.36 8.96
CA MET A 138 11.96 -3.32 9.93
C MET A 138 12.57 -3.30 11.33
N ARG A 139 12.36 -2.19 12.06
CA ARG A 139 12.74 -2.09 13.47
C ARG A 139 11.58 -2.59 14.32
N ILE A 140 11.91 -3.31 15.37
CA ILE A 140 10.95 -3.86 16.32
C ILE A 140 11.06 -3.07 17.61
N SER A 141 9.98 -2.36 17.96
CA SER A 141 9.89 -1.67 19.23
C SER A 141 9.86 -2.65 20.40
N GLU A 142 10.40 -2.23 21.53
CA GLU A 142 10.22 -2.91 22.83
C GLU A 142 8.77 -2.86 23.30
N THR A 143 7.97 -1.92 22.79
CA THR A 143 6.54 -1.81 23.12
C THR A 143 5.69 -2.63 22.14
N SER A 144 4.92 -3.58 22.69
CA SER A 144 4.08 -4.51 21.89
C SER A 144 3.00 -3.80 21.04
N ASP A 145 2.62 -2.55 21.38
CA ASP A 145 1.58 -1.78 20.67
C ASP A 145 2.15 -0.61 19.83
N ALA A 146 3.46 -0.59 19.59
CA ALA A 146 4.04 0.44 18.71
C ALA A 146 3.50 0.34 17.28
N ALA A 147 3.42 1.48 16.60
CA ALA A 147 3.25 1.49 15.16
C ALA A 147 4.40 0.74 14.45
N PRO A 148 4.15 0.15 13.26
CA PRO A 148 5.20 -0.50 12.48
C PRO A 148 6.24 0.54 12.04
N ASP A 149 7.51 0.22 12.31
CA ASP A 149 8.64 1.09 11.98
C ASP A 149 9.47 0.47 10.86
N ILE A 150 9.08 0.79 9.63
CA ILE A 150 9.60 0.17 8.41
C ILE A 150 10.26 1.25 7.56
N TRP A 151 11.46 0.96 7.07
CA TRP A 151 12.29 1.82 6.26
C TRP A 151 12.59 1.17 4.91
N LEU A 152 12.71 2.00 3.88
CA LEU A 152 13.01 1.61 2.50
C LEU A 152 14.25 2.33 2.00
N ASN A 153 15.09 1.63 1.27
CA ASN A 153 16.20 2.21 0.53
C ASN A 153 16.34 1.55 -0.84
N ARG A 154 16.30 2.37 -1.90
CA ARG A 154 16.36 1.93 -3.30
C ARG A 154 17.77 1.97 -3.89
N GLY A 155 18.77 2.31 -3.09
CA GLY A 155 20.18 2.31 -3.48
C GLY A 155 20.70 0.91 -3.78
N THR A 156 21.67 0.82 -4.70
CA THR A 156 22.39 -0.41 -5.02
C THR A 156 23.89 -0.15 -5.18
N PRO A 157 24.76 -1.03 -4.65
CA PRO A 157 24.49 -2.11 -3.70
C PRO A 157 24.18 -1.56 -2.30
N LEU A 158 23.37 -2.28 -1.52
CA LEU A 158 23.04 -1.88 -0.16
C LEU A 158 23.53 -2.91 0.85
N ALA A 159 24.39 -2.47 1.78
CA ALA A 159 24.81 -3.26 2.92
C ALA A 159 23.85 -3.05 4.11
N PRO A 160 23.79 -3.99 5.07
CA PRO A 160 23.05 -3.77 6.30
C PRO A 160 23.56 -2.53 7.04
N PRO A 161 22.67 -1.67 7.59
CA PRO A 161 23.09 -0.50 8.36
C PRO A 161 23.89 -0.92 9.60
N GLY A 162 24.98 -0.20 9.88
CA GLY A 162 25.80 -0.43 11.08
C GLY A 162 25.23 0.22 12.35
N ALA A 163 24.35 1.21 12.20
CA ALA A 163 23.58 1.80 13.28
C ALA A 163 22.14 2.01 12.81
N LEU A 164 21.20 1.87 13.74
CA LEU A 164 19.76 1.84 13.46
C LEU A 164 19.03 3.07 13.97
N ASP A 165 19.74 4.13 14.36
CA ASP A 165 19.13 5.41 14.73
C ASP A 165 18.66 6.20 13.50
N ASP A 166 17.60 6.99 13.66
CA ASP A 166 16.96 7.73 12.57
C ASP A 166 17.94 8.64 11.81
N SER A 167 18.92 9.23 12.51
CA SER A 167 19.87 10.16 11.91
C SER A 167 20.88 9.44 11.00
N THR A 168 21.39 8.29 11.43
CA THR A 168 22.29 7.47 10.62
C THR A 168 21.56 6.85 9.44
N LEU A 169 20.33 6.36 9.64
CA LEU A 169 19.52 5.78 8.59
C LEU A 169 19.19 6.81 7.49
N SER A 170 18.67 7.97 7.89
CA SER A 170 18.35 9.04 6.94
C SER A 170 19.60 9.57 6.20
N ALA A 171 20.73 9.73 6.90
CA ALA A 171 22.00 10.11 6.28
C ALA A 171 22.51 9.07 5.27
N ALA A 172 22.21 7.78 5.48
CA ALA A 172 22.49 6.69 4.56
C ALA A 172 21.43 6.52 3.44
N GLY A 173 20.49 7.45 3.32
CA GLY A 173 19.46 7.46 2.27
C GLY A 173 18.27 6.53 2.53
N TRP A 174 18.12 6.02 3.76
CA TRP A 174 16.92 5.30 4.15
C TRP A 174 15.75 6.26 4.35
N GLN A 175 14.57 5.84 3.90
CA GLN A 175 13.34 6.60 4.04
C GLN A 175 12.34 5.80 4.87
N GLN A 176 11.79 6.39 5.92
CA GLN A 176 10.77 5.77 6.76
C GLN A 176 9.43 5.77 6.01
N ILE A 177 8.76 4.61 5.99
CA ILE A 177 7.45 4.45 5.39
C ILE A 177 6.39 4.81 6.43
N VAL A 178 5.63 5.85 6.17
CA VAL A 178 4.56 6.30 7.07
C VAL A 178 3.21 6.06 6.43
N ALA A 179 2.32 5.39 7.18
CA ALA A 179 0.90 5.32 6.84
C ALA A 179 0.20 6.55 7.40
N GLN A 180 0.07 7.61 6.62
CA GLN A 180 -0.80 8.73 7.00
C GLN A 180 -2.24 8.23 6.98
N PHE A 181 -3.00 8.48 8.04
CA PHE A 181 -4.46 8.32 8.06
C PHE A 181 -5.06 9.71 7.91
N ASP A 182 -5.75 9.97 6.79
CA ASP A 182 -6.59 11.16 6.66
C ASP A 182 -7.58 11.16 7.83
N ALA A 183 -7.60 12.24 8.61
CA ALA A 183 -8.39 12.41 9.82
C ALA A 183 -9.92 12.45 9.59
N GLY A 184 -10.43 11.84 8.50
CA GLY A 184 -11.84 11.81 8.13
C GLY A 184 -12.63 10.58 8.58
N VAL A 185 -11.99 9.52 9.13
CA VAL A 185 -12.66 8.24 9.42
C VAL A 185 -12.56 7.83 10.90
N THR A 186 -12.70 8.78 11.81
CA THR A 186 -13.14 8.49 13.19
C THR A 186 -14.24 9.46 13.60
N ARG A 187 -15.47 9.24 13.10
CA ARG A 187 -16.64 9.72 13.86
C ARG A 187 -16.62 8.97 15.19
N GLN A 188 -16.26 9.68 16.25
CA GLN A 188 -16.52 9.28 17.63
C GLN A 188 -18.03 9.03 17.76
N HIS A 189 -18.42 7.75 17.72
CA HIS A 189 -19.70 7.34 18.27
C HIS A 189 -19.57 7.41 19.79
N ARG A 190 -19.85 8.60 20.32
CA ARG A 190 -20.16 8.79 21.74
C ARG A 190 -21.66 8.55 21.89
N HIS A 191 -22.05 7.43 22.48
CA HIS A 191 -23.29 7.29 23.23
C HIS A 191 -23.14 6.19 24.28
#